data_AF-A0A5S4GNM8-F1
#
_entry.id   AF-A0A5S4GNM8-F1
#
_cell.length_a   1.000
_cell.length_b   1.000
_cell.length_c   1.000
_cell.angle_alpha   90.00
_cell.angle_beta   90.00
_cell.angle_gamma   90.00
#
_symmetry.space_group_name_H-M   'P 1'
#
loop_
_entity.id
_entity.type
_entity.pdbx_description
1 polymer ?
#
loop_
_entity_poly.entity_id
_entity_poly.type
_entity_poly.pdbx_seq_one_letter_code
_entity_poly.pdbx_strand_id
1 'polypeptide(L)' 'MSCEHLVCAQCAHPVIEGRCSLCRANRERMHNHGFAGLSPALIALLLVVLLFVTLVLKHLSGL' A
#
# COMPACT_ATOMS: atom_id res chain seq x y z
N MET A 1 0.64 -12.35 1.98
CA MET A 1 1.19 -13.01 3.18
C MET A 1 1.40 -11.95 4.23
N SER A 2 0.88 -12.16 5.44
CA SER A 2 0.85 -11.14 6.50
C SER A 2 2.08 -11.27 7.40
N CYS A 3 2.69 -10.15 7.78
CA CYS A 3 3.87 -10.12 8.66
C CYS A 3 3.58 -10.62 10.09
N GLU A 4 2.31 -10.77 10.47
CA GLU A 4 1.88 -11.06 11.84
C GLU A 4 2.25 -12.47 12.34
N HIS A 5 2.48 -13.42 11.43
CA HIS A 5 2.87 -14.79 11.77
C HIS A 5 4.35 -15.11 11.50
N LEU A 6 5.13 -14.18 10.92
CA LEU A 6 6.53 -14.43 10.63
C LEU A 6 7.40 -14.08 11.84
N VAL A 7 8.18 -15.06 12.31
CA VAL A 7 9.18 -14.90 13.36
C VAL A 7 10.57 -14.87 12.74
N CYS A 8 11.40 -13.91 13.13
CA CYS A 8 12.76 -13.78 12.64
C CYS A 8 13.69 -14.82 13.29
N ALA A 9 14.41 -15.61 12.50
CA ALA A 9 15.37 -16.61 13.01
C ALA A 9 16.57 -15.99 13.76
N GLN A 10 16.91 -14.71 13.51
CA GLN A 10 18.04 -14.03 14.15
C GLN A 10 17.72 -13.51 15.56
N CYS A 11 16.51 -12.99 15.78
CA CYS A 11 16.14 -12.33 17.04
C CYS A 11 14.93 -12.97 17.74
N ALA A 12 14.40 -14.06 17.18
CA ALA A 12 13.25 -14.82 17.67
C ALA A 12 11.99 -13.98 17.96
N HIS A 13 11.87 -12.80 17.36
CA HIS A 13 10.74 -11.89 17.52
C HIS A 13 9.89 -11.78 16.24
N PRO A 14 8.62 -11.36 16.37
CA PRO A 14 7.77 -11.04 15.23
C PRO A 14 8.43 -10.01 14.29
N VAL A 15 8.43 -10.30 13.00
CA VAL A 15 9.00 -9.41 11.96
C VAL A 15 8.30 -8.05 11.94
N ILE A 16 7.02 -8.01 12.31
CA ILE A 16 6.21 -6.79 12.38
C ILE A 16 6.76 -5.75 13.38
N GLU A 17 7.49 -6.16 14.42
CA GLU A 17 8.09 -5.28 15.43
C GLU A 17 9.36 -4.58 14.94
N GLY A 18 10.04 -5.11 13.92
CA GLY A 18 11.21 -4.44 13.33
C GLY A 18 12.41 -4.26 14.27
N ARG A 19 12.60 -5.12 15.29
CA ARG A 19 13.67 -5.01 16.30
C ARG A 19 15.09 -5.11 15.74
N CYS A 20 15.29 -5.87 14.66
CA CYS A 20 16.58 -6.15 14.05
C CYS A 20 16.68 -5.60 12.62
N SER A 21 17.90 -5.41 12.08
CA SER A 21 18.11 -4.94 10.70
C SER A 21 17.46 -5.88 9.67
N LEU A 22 17.61 -7.20 9.87
CA LEU A 22 16.98 -8.22 9.02
C LEU A 22 15.45 -8.16 9.08
N CYS A 23 14.89 -7.88 10.26
CA CYS A 23 13.47 -7.75 10.50
C CYS A 23 12.90 -6.55 9.72
N ARG A 24 13.58 -5.40 9.79
CA ARG A 24 13.21 -4.19 9.03
C ARG A 24 13.30 -4.40 7.53
N ALA A 25 14.38 -5.00 7.04
CA ALA A 25 14.54 -5.30 5.62
C ALA A 25 13.45 -6.25 5.08
N ASN A 26 13.08 -7.28 5.84
CA ASN A 26 11.99 -8.18 5.46
C ASN A 26 10.62 -7.49 5.53
N ARG A 27 10.37 -6.68 6.55
CA ARG A 27 9.16 -5.86 6.67
C ARG A 27 9.02 -4.92 5.48
N GLU A 28 10.07 -4.20 5.11
CA GLU A 28 10.09 -3.32 3.95
C GLU A 28 9.81 -4.07 2.65
N ARG A 29 10.43 -5.24 2.42
CA ARG A 29 10.09 -6.10 1.27
C ARG A 29 8.62 -6.48 1.28
N MET A 30 8.09 -6.91 2.43
CA MET A 30 6.68 -7.30 2.58
C MET A 30 5.69 -6.16 2.33
N HIS A 31 6.01 -4.95 2.79
CA HIS A 31 5.20 -3.75 2.54
C HIS A 31 5.41 -3.14 1.15
N ASN A 32 6.53 -3.44 0.47
CA ASN A 32 6.78 -3.01 -0.91
C ASN A 32 5.97 -3.78 -1.96
N HIS A 33 5.21 -4.81 -1.57
CA HIS A 33 4.33 -5.54 -2.48
C HIS A 33 3.00 -4.83 -2.78
N GLY A 34 2.89 -3.51 -2.55
CA GLY A 34 1.84 -2.73 -3.22
C GLY A 34 2.08 -2.81 -4.73
N PHE A 35 1.06 -3.20 -5.50
CA PHE A 35 1.11 -3.39 -6.96
C PHE A 35 1.97 -2.29 -7.62
N ALA A 36 3.19 -2.60 -8.06
CA ALA A 36 4.09 -1.65 -8.70
C ALA A 36 4.34 -0.31 -7.95
N GLY A 37 4.29 -0.30 -6.61
CA GLY A 37 4.42 0.95 -5.83
C GLY A 37 3.15 1.82 -5.83
N LEU A 38 2.06 1.36 -6.43
CA LEU A 38 0.74 1.99 -6.31
C LEU A 38 0.21 1.74 -4.90
N SER A 39 0.35 2.75 -4.05
CA SER A 39 -0.31 2.71 -2.75
C SER A 39 -1.83 2.68 -2.97
N PRO A 40 -2.60 2.00 -2.10
CA PRO A 40 -4.07 2.04 -2.14
C PRO A 40 -4.62 3.47 -2.16
N ALA A 41 -3.92 4.41 -1.51
CA ALA A 41 -4.24 5.83 -1.53
C ALA A 41 -4.14 6.45 -2.94
N LEU A 42 -3.14 6.05 -3.74
CA LEU A 42 -2.96 6.53 -5.10
C LEU A 42 -4.09 6.05 -6.02
N ILE A 43 -4.52 4.79 -5.86
CA ILE A 43 -5.66 4.23 -6.57
C ILE A 43 -6.94 4.99 -6.20
N ALA A 44 -7.18 5.21 -4.90
CA ALA A 44 -8.34 5.96 -4.42
C ALA A 44 -8.36 7.40 -4.98
N LEU A 45 -7.22 8.08 -4.99
CA LEU A 45 -7.08 9.43 -5.54
C LEU A 45 -7.39 9.45 -7.04
N LEU A 46 -6.87 8.48 -7.81
CA LEU A 46 -7.13 8.37 -9.24
C LEU A 46 -8.62 8.19 -9.56
N LEU A 47 -9.32 7.37 -8.76
CA LEU A 47 -10.77 7.17 -8.88
C LEU A 47 -11.55 8.46 -8.58
N VAL A 48 -11.17 9.19 -7.54
CA VAL A 48 -11.79 10.49 -7.20
C VAL A 48 -11.60 11.50 -8.34
N VAL A 49 -10.40 11.58 -8.90
CA VAL A 49 -10.11 12.48 -10.04
C VAL A 49 -10.96 12.10 -11.25
N LEU A 50 -11.04 10.81 -11.61
CA LEU A 50 -11.90 10.34 -12.71
C LEU A 50 -13.37 10.67 -12.48
N LEU A 51 -13.86 10.53 -11.24
CA LEU A 51 -15.24 10.84 -10.89
C LEU A 51 -15.51 12.34 -11.01
N PHE A 52 -14.59 13.19 -10.57
CA PHE A 52 -14.70 14.64 -10.78
C PHE A 52 -14.69 15.02 -12.26
N VAL A 53 -13.79 14.44 -13.05
CA VAL A 53 -13.72 14.70 -14.49
C VAL A 53 -15.03 14.32 -15.18
N THR A 54 -15.61 13.15 -14.86
CA THR A 54 -16.88 12.73 -15.45
C THR A 54 -18.05 13.62 -15.02
N LEU A 55 -18.10 14.07 -13.76
CA LEU A 55 -19.10 15.02 -13.29
C LEU A 55 -18.99 16.39 -13.98
N VAL A 56 -17.77 16.91 -14.09
CA VAL A 56 -17.51 18.18 -14.79
C VAL A 56 -17.88 18.06 -16.25
N LEU A 57 -17.48 16.98 -16.92
CA LEU A 57 -17.84 16.73 -18.31
C LEU A 57 -19.36 16.66 -18.48
N LYS A 58 -20.07 15.95 -17.61
CA LYS A 58 -21.54 15.86 -17.66
C LYS A 58 -22.19 17.23 -17.46
N HIS A 59 -21.71 18.02 -16.50
CA HIS A 59 -22.19 19.37 -16.25
C HIS A 59 -21.92 20.31 -17.45
N LEU A 60 -20.76 20.21 -18.08
CA LEU A 60 -20.39 21.02 -19.25
C LEU A 60 -21.11 20.58 -20.54
N SER A 61 -21.40 19.28 -20.68
CA SER A 61 -22.12 18.72 -21.84
C SER A 61 -23.64 18.85 -21.72
N GLY A 62 -24.16 19.39 -20.62
CA GLY A 62 -25.57 19.74 -20.47
C GLY A 62 -26.54 18.56 -20.45
N LEU A 63 -26.06 17.36 -20.08
CA LEU A 63 -26.87 16.13 -19.95
C LEU A 63 -27.49 15.98 -18.56
#